data_AF-A0A6N7WDH0-F1
#
_entry.id   AF-A0A6N7WDH0-F1
#
_cell.length_a   1.000
_cell.length_b   1.000
_cell.length_c   1.000
_cell.angle_alpha   90.00
_cell.angle_beta   90.00
_cell.angle_gamma   90.00
#
_symmetry.space_group_name_H-M   'P 1'
#
loop_
_entity.id
_entity.type
_entity.pdbx_description
1 polymer ?
#
loop_
_entity_poly.entity_id
_entity_poly.type
_entity_poly.pdbx_seq_one_letter_code
_entity_poly.pdbx_strand_id
1 'polypeptide(L)'
;MRKIELMHHLFGIKTGFCKDCEHFYRKQYSGTYRKCEVYGDSNGEGTDWKATYVACGLYPDGPYNGRKVVELAKRGKTKELESPLEGQIKMEVKNE
;
A
#
# COMPACT_ATOMS: atom_id res chain seq x y z
N MET A 1 8.65 5.49 5.54
CA MET A 1 9.13 4.17 5.11
C MET A 1 8.67 3.91 3.67
N ARG A 2 9.56 3.43 2.78
CA ARG A 2 9.22 3.04 1.41
C ARG A 2 8.48 1.69 1.39
N LYS A 3 7.77 1.40 0.30
CA LYS A 3 6.97 0.17 0.14
C LYS A 3 7.75 -1.13 0.36
N ILE A 4 8.95 -1.22 -0.22
CA ILE A 4 9.77 -2.44 -0.11
C ILE A 4 10.34 -2.60 1.29
N GLU A 5 10.73 -1.50 1.93
CA GLU A 5 11.20 -1.50 3.32
C GLU A 5 10.10 -1.99 4.26
N LEU A 6 8.84 -1.61 4.02
CA LEU A 6 7.70 -2.11 4.78
C LEU A 6 7.50 -3.62 4.61
N MET A 7 7.66 -4.14 3.38
CA MET A 7 7.59 -5.59 3.16
C MET A 7 8.72 -6.33 3.88
N HIS A 8 9.95 -5.79 3.83
CA HIS A 8 11.10 -6.36 4.52
C HIS A 8 10.97 -6.28 6.04
N HIS A 9 10.35 -5.23 6.56
CA HIS A 9 10.07 -5.09 7.98
C HIS A 9 9.03 -6.12 8.45
N LEU A 10 7.96 -6.33 7.68
CA LEU A 10 6.87 -7.24 8.06
C LEU A 10 7.21 -8.72 7.87
N PHE A 11 7.94 -9.06 6.81
CA PHE A 11 8.16 -10.44 6.41
C PHE A 11 9.62 -10.85 6.37
N GLY A 12 10.55 -9.95 6.69
CA GLY A 12 11.98 -10.18 6.51
C GLY A 12 12.44 -10.08 5.05
N ILE A 13 13.74 -10.24 4.86
CA ILE A 13 14.42 -10.24 3.56
C ILE A 13 14.77 -11.67 3.18
N LYS A 14 14.61 -12.04 1.90
CA LYS A 14 15.03 -13.33 1.36
C LYS A 14 15.85 -13.13 0.09
N THR A 15 16.70 -14.11 -0.22
CA THR A 15 17.48 -14.11 -1.46
C THR A 15 16.57 -14.22 -2.68
N GLY A 16 16.95 -13.56 -3.77
CA GLY A 16 16.20 -13.55 -5.02
C GLY A 16 15.44 -12.24 -5.26
N PHE A 17 14.67 -12.20 -6.35
CA PHE A 17 13.92 -11.02 -6.76
C PHE A 17 12.42 -11.29 -6.73
N CYS A 18 11.65 -10.28 -6.35
CA CYS A 18 10.20 -10.40 -6.23
C CYS A 18 9.53 -10.71 -7.58
N LYS A 19 10.14 -10.38 -8.73
CA LYS A 19 9.63 -10.76 -10.06
C LYS A 19 9.49 -12.28 -10.27
N ASP A 20 10.23 -13.08 -9.49
CA ASP A 20 10.27 -14.54 -9.58
C ASP A 20 9.40 -15.18 -8.47
N CYS A 21 8.58 -14.39 -7.76
CA CYS A 21 7.66 -14.82 -6.70
C CYS A 21 6.26 -15.10 -7.25
N GLU A 22 5.53 -16.05 -6.67
CA GLU A 22 4.14 -16.35 -7.07
C GLU A 22 3.20 -15.15 -6.89
N HIS A 23 3.49 -14.31 -5.88
CA HIS A 23 2.70 -13.13 -5.56
C HIS A 23 2.89 -11.98 -6.53
N PHE A 24 3.87 -12.07 -7.44
CA PHE A 24 4.15 -11.03 -8.41
C PHE A 24 3.36 -11.25 -9.69
N TYR A 25 2.61 -10.22 -10.09
CA TYR A 25 1.80 -10.28 -11.30
C TYR A 25 1.89 -8.98 -12.10
N ARG A 26 1.48 -9.07 -13.37
CA ARG A 26 1.42 -7.94 -14.29
C ARG A 26 -0.03 -7.69 -14.67
N LYS A 27 -0.44 -6.42 -14.69
CA LYS A 27 -1.71 -5.98 -15.24
C LYS A 27 -1.46 -5.17 -16.51
N GLN A 28 -2.24 -5.43 -17.54
CA GLN A 28 -2.25 -4.65 -18.78
C GLN A 28 -3.49 -3.75 -18.81
N TYR A 29 -3.25 -2.45 -18.98
CA TYR A 29 -4.27 -1.45 -19.29
C TYR A 29 -3.76 -0.61 -20.47
N SER A 30 -3.58 0.71 -20.29
CA SER A 30 -2.83 1.54 -21.24
C SER A 30 -1.32 1.26 -21.24
N GLY A 31 -0.82 0.65 -20.16
CA GLY A 31 0.56 0.23 -20.01
C GLY A 31 0.68 -1.10 -19.27
N THR A 32 1.92 -1.56 -19.05
CA THR A 32 2.21 -2.74 -18.23
C THR A 32 2.56 -2.31 -16.81
N TYR A 33 1.68 -2.63 -15.87
CA TYR A 33 1.87 -2.35 -14.45
C TYR A 33 2.26 -3.62 -13.72
N ARG A 34 3.24 -3.51 -12.82
CA ARG A 34 3.76 -4.63 -12.04
C ARG A 34 3.22 -4.50 -10.63
N LYS A 35 2.75 -5.59 -10.03
CA LYS A 35 2.09 -5.55 -8.72
C LYS A 35 2.51 -6.75 -7.89
N CYS A 36 2.35 -6.63 -6.58
CA CYS A 36 2.51 -7.72 -5.63
C CYS A 36 1.17 -7.94 -4.94
N GLU A 37 0.67 -9.17 -4.94
CA GLU A 37 -0.62 -9.52 -4.34
C GLU A 37 -0.63 -9.24 -2.83
N VAL A 38 0.46 -9.54 -2.12
CA VAL A 38 0.58 -9.30 -0.68
C VAL A 38 0.60 -7.81 -0.37
N TYR A 39 1.36 -7.03 -1.15
CA TYR A 39 1.39 -5.58 -0.96
C TYR A 39 0.02 -4.95 -1.26
N GLY A 40 -0.64 -5.43 -2.31
CA GLY A 40 -1.92 -4.94 -2.78
C GLY A 40 -1.82 -3.89 -3.88
N ASP A 41 -2.97 -3.59 -4.47
CA ASP A 41 -3.10 -2.66 -5.59
C ASP A 41 -4.18 -1.63 -5.32
N SER A 42 -3.82 -0.33 -5.34
CA SER A 42 -4.75 0.77 -5.16
C SER A 42 -5.21 1.40 -6.48
N ASN A 43 -5.04 0.69 -7.60
CA ASN A 43 -5.32 1.19 -8.96
C ASN A 43 -4.54 2.47 -9.33
N GLY A 44 -3.36 2.67 -8.73
CA GLY A 44 -2.50 3.82 -9.02
C GLY A 44 -1.03 3.44 -9.10
N GLU A 45 -0.18 4.38 -9.51
CA GLU A 45 1.26 4.17 -9.65
C GLU A 45 1.97 3.95 -8.31
N GLY A 46 1.38 4.41 -7.21
CA GLY A 46 1.90 4.22 -5.85
C GLY A 46 2.14 2.75 -5.50
N THR A 47 1.31 1.84 -6.03
CA THR A 47 1.42 0.39 -5.82
C THR A 47 2.21 -0.32 -6.92
N ASP A 48 2.73 0.37 -7.93
CA ASP A 48 3.56 -0.27 -8.96
C ASP A 48 4.83 -0.89 -8.34
N TRP A 49 5.17 -2.11 -8.72
CA TRP A 49 6.19 -2.92 -8.06
C TRP A 49 7.42 -3.07 -8.94
N LYS A 50 8.60 -2.76 -8.39
CA LYS A 50 9.83 -2.95 -9.16
C LYS A 50 10.17 -4.44 -9.22
N ALA A 51 10.35 -4.94 -10.43
CA ALA A 51 10.76 -6.32 -10.69
C ALA A 51 12.11 -6.68 -10.03
N THR A 52 12.98 -5.69 -9.83
CA THR A 52 14.31 -5.83 -9.23
C THR A 52 14.32 -5.68 -7.70
N TYR A 53 13.16 -5.52 -7.05
CA TYR A 53 13.14 -5.54 -5.59
C TYR A 53 13.58 -6.90 -5.06
N VAL A 54 14.48 -6.87 -4.07
CA VAL A 54 14.88 -8.05 -3.31
C VAL A 54 13.65 -8.64 -2.64
N ALA A 55 13.51 -9.96 -2.73
CA ALA A 55 12.36 -10.69 -2.22
C ALA A 55 12.17 -10.49 -0.70
N CYS A 56 10.92 -10.55 -0.25
CA CYS A 56 10.59 -10.65 1.17
C CYS A 56 10.53 -12.12 1.61
N GLY A 57 10.32 -12.39 2.91
CA GLY A 57 10.29 -13.76 3.45
C GLY A 57 9.18 -14.68 2.91
N LEU A 58 8.20 -14.15 2.19
CA LEU A 58 7.17 -14.94 1.50
C LEU A 58 7.64 -15.53 0.16
N TYR A 59 8.87 -15.27 -0.27
CA TYR A 59 9.40 -15.87 -1.50
C TYR A 59 9.75 -17.36 -1.32
N PRO A 60 9.60 -18.21 -2.35
CA PRO A 60 8.92 -17.94 -3.62
C PRO A 60 7.39 -18.01 -3.51
N ASP A 61 6.91 -18.87 -2.61
CA ASP A 61 5.55 -19.41 -2.55
C ASP A 61 4.93 -19.40 -1.12
N GLY A 62 5.47 -18.54 -0.25
CA GLY A 62 4.99 -18.41 1.12
C GLY A 62 3.53 -17.95 1.15
N PRO A 63 2.64 -18.66 1.87
CA PRO A 63 1.21 -18.33 1.88
C PRO A 63 0.94 -17.02 2.62
N TYR A 64 -0.05 -16.26 2.16
CA TYR A 64 -0.48 -15.03 2.82
C TYR A 64 -1.99 -14.82 2.75
N ASN A 65 -2.66 -14.87 3.90
CA ASN A 65 -4.11 -14.66 4.03
C ASN A 65 -4.46 -13.36 4.79
N GLY A 66 -3.50 -12.45 4.93
CA GLY A 66 -3.67 -11.20 5.66
C GLY A 66 -4.27 -10.06 4.83
N ARG A 67 -4.47 -8.90 5.49
CA ARG A 67 -4.88 -7.65 4.82
C ARG A 67 -3.78 -7.14 3.90
N LYS A 68 -4.13 -6.43 2.84
CA LYS A 68 -3.12 -5.92 1.91
C LYS A 68 -2.24 -4.88 2.60
N VAL A 69 -0.93 -4.98 2.45
CA VAL A 69 0.03 -4.12 3.19
C VAL A 69 -0.15 -2.64 2.85
N VAL A 70 -0.60 -2.31 1.64
CA VAL A 70 -0.92 -0.93 1.23
C VAL A 70 -2.00 -0.30 2.12
N GLU A 71 -2.93 -1.09 2.67
CA GLU A 71 -3.97 -0.60 3.59
C GLU A 71 -3.39 -0.22 4.95
N LEU A 72 -2.36 -0.95 5.41
CA LEU A 72 -1.63 -0.65 6.63
C LEU A 72 -0.83 0.66 6.48
N ALA A 73 -0.22 0.86 5.31
CA ALA A 73 0.53 2.09 5.01
C ALA A 73 -0.37 3.35 4.96
N LYS A 74 -1.63 3.21 4.53
CA LYS A 74 -2.60 4.31 4.48
C LYS A 74 -3.05 4.78 5.87
N ARG A 75 -3.10 3.90 6.87
CA ARG A 75 -3.53 4.26 8.24
C ARG A 75 -2.56 5.18 8.98
N GLY A 76 -1.29 5.24 8.57
CA GLY A 76 -0.35 6.26 9.04
C GLY A 76 -0.66 7.67 8.52
N LYS A 77 -1.57 7.80 7.53
CA LYS A 77 -2.20 9.06 7.11
C LYS A 77 -3.67 9.11 7.56
N THR A 78 -4.01 8.49 8.69
CA THR A 78 -5.23 8.93 9.37
C THR A 78 -4.95 10.37 9.74
N LYS A 79 -5.69 11.26 9.06
CA LYS A 79 -5.83 12.67 9.40
C LYS A 79 -5.60 12.83 10.90
N GLU A 80 -4.64 13.69 11.28
CA GLU A 80 -4.84 14.45 12.50
C GLU A 80 -6.30 14.90 12.41
N LEU A 81 -7.14 14.38 13.31
CA LEU A 81 -8.48 14.88 13.50
C LEU A 81 -8.31 16.39 13.47
N GLU A 82 -8.79 17.02 12.40
CA GLU A 82 -8.80 18.46 12.29
C GLU A 82 -9.52 18.90 13.55
N SER A 83 -8.74 19.33 14.54
CA SER A 83 -9.28 20.09 15.65
C SER A 83 -9.99 21.23 14.93
N PRO A 84 -11.29 21.45 15.17
CA PRO A 84 -12.03 22.49 14.48
C PRO A 84 -11.20 23.76 14.50
N LEU A 85 -10.85 24.29 13.32
CA LEU A 85 -10.15 25.57 13.23
C LEU A 85 -11.00 26.59 14.00
N GLU A 86 -10.45 27.14 15.09
CA GLU A 86 -11.11 28.20 15.84
C GLU A 86 -11.47 29.34 14.88
N GLY A 87 -12.77 29.61 14.73
CA GLY A 87 -13.27 30.70 13.89
C GLY A 87 -14.39 30.34 12.90
N GLN A 88 -14.88 29.09 12.86
CA GLN A 88 -16.08 28.80 12.06
C GLN A 88 -17.32 29.45 12.69
N ILE A 89 -17.72 30.60 12.13
CA ILE A 89 -18.97 31.31 12.45
C ILE A 89 -20.14 30.35 12.18
N LYS A 90 -20.91 30.04 13.22
CA LYS A 90 -22.20 29.35 13.08
C LYS A 90 -23.21 30.35 12.52
N MET A 91 -23.75 30.10 11.33
CA MET A 91 -24.96 30.79 10.87
C MET A 91 -26.16 30.21 11.63
N GLU A 92 -26.81 31.04 12.44
CA GLU A 92 -28.11 30.72 13.03
C GLU A 92 -29.20 31.02 11.99
N VAL A 93 -29.83 29.98 11.46
CA VAL A 93 -31.03 30.13 10.63
C VAL A 93 -32.18 30.51 11.57
N LYS A 94 -32.64 31.75 11.50
CA LYS A 94 -33.90 32.17 12.10
C LYS A 94 -35.03 31.52 11.30
N ASN A 95 -35.77 30.61 11.94
CA ASN A 95 -37.07 30.17 11.45
C ASN A 95 -38.07 31.28 11.76
N GLU A 96 -38.76 31.76 10.73
CA GLU A 96 -39.95 32.62 10.84
C GLU A 96 -41.20 31.78 10.54
#